data_AF-A0A8E0MCQ5-F1
#
_entry.id   AF-A0A8E0MCQ5-F1
#
_cell.length_a   1.000
_cell.length_b   1.000
_cell.length_c   1.000
_cell.angle_alpha   90.00
_cell.angle_beta   90.00
_cell.angle_gamma   90.00
#
_symmetry.space_group_name_H-M   'P 1'
#
loop_
_entity.id
_entity.type
_entity.pdbx_description
1 polymer ?
#
loop_
_entity_poly.entity_id
_entity_poly.type
_entity_poly.pdbx_seq_one_letter_code
_entity_poly.pdbx_strand_id
1 'polypeptide(L)'
;MANEFPQVMTIGGTDSDGSAGVQADLHSFFMRGVYGATILTAAVAGNSYGIQDSMVMPLPFIDAQFKSLAADLHIRAAKTGMLADRALVQNIIKNWQQYDFGALVVDPVI
;
A
#
# COMPACT_ATOMS: atom_id res chain seq x y z
N MET A 1 -19.42 -12.85 19.30
CA MET A 1 -18.02 -12.86 18.87
C MET A 1 -18.00 -12.17 17.52
N ALA A 2 -17.55 -10.91 17.46
CA ALA A 2 -17.59 -10.17 16.20
C ALA A 2 -16.72 -10.90 15.18
N ASN A 3 -17.24 -11.11 13.97
CA ASN A 3 -16.48 -11.58 12.83
C ASN A 3 -15.38 -10.54 12.52
N GLU A 4 -14.23 -10.64 13.19
CA GLU A 4 -13.04 -9.88 12.80
C GLU A 4 -12.42 -10.57 11.59
N PHE A 5 -12.73 -10.08 10.39
CA PHE A 5 -11.99 -10.44 9.19
C PHE A 5 -10.54 -10.01 9.37
N PRO A 6 -9.54 -10.86 9.06
CA PRO A 6 -8.13 -10.44 9.07
C PRO A 6 -7.95 -9.19 8.22
N GLN A 7 -7.21 -8.21 8.74
CA GLN A 7 -6.93 -6.95 8.07
C GLN A 7 -5.47 -6.89 7.67
N VAL A 8 -5.21 -6.53 6.41
CA VAL A 8 -3.87 -6.37 5.85
C VAL A 8 -3.77 -5.06 5.07
N MET A 9 -2.56 -4.65 4.73
CA MET A 9 -2.30 -3.41 4.04
C MET A 9 -1.38 -3.62 2.83
N THR A 10 -1.65 -2.94 1.73
CA THR A 10 -0.66 -2.75 0.65
C THR A 10 -0.11 -1.32 0.69
N ILE A 11 1.18 -1.19 0.43
CA ILE A 11 1.91 0.09 0.32
C ILE A 11 2.51 0.15 -1.07
N GLY A 12 1.92 0.90 -1.99
CA GLY A 12 2.36 0.92 -3.39
C GLY A 12 1.62 1.92 -4.26
N GLY A 13 1.95 1.94 -5.54
CA GLY A 13 1.29 2.79 -6.53
C GLY A 13 0.00 2.16 -7.09
N THR A 14 -0.88 2.98 -7.65
CA THR A 14 -2.00 2.47 -8.43
C THR A 14 -1.53 1.90 -9.75
N ASP A 15 -2.35 1.03 -10.34
CA ASP A 15 -2.37 0.76 -11.76
C ASP A 15 -3.77 1.06 -12.30
N SER A 16 -3.86 1.83 -13.39
CA SER A 16 -5.14 2.33 -13.89
C SER A 16 -6.00 1.26 -14.57
N ASP A 17 -5.39 0.23 -15.16
CA ASP A 17 -6.15 -0.91 -15.72
C ASP A 17 -6.47 -2.00 -14.68
N GLY A 18 -5.88 -1.89 -13.49
CA GLY A 18 -6.12 -2.77 -12.35
C GLY A 18 -5.40 -4.12 -12.42
N SER A 19 -4.48 -4.32 -13.37
CA SER A 19 -3.73 -5.57 -13.52
C SER A 19 -2.57 -5.71 -12.53
N ALA A 20 -2.02 -4.58 -12.06
CA ALA A 20 -0.94 -4.51 -11.08
C ALA A 20 -1.26 -3.54 -9.93
N GLY A 21 -0.21 -3.09 -9.22
CA GLY A 21 -0.30 -2.10 -8.16
C GLY A 21 -1.20 -2.52 -6.99
N VAL A 22 -1.69 -1.51 -6.26
CA VAL A 22 -2.57 -1.73 -5.11
C VAL A 22 -3.89 -2.39 -5.50
N GLN A 23 -4.35 -2.24 -6.73
CA GLN A 23 -5.54 -2.91 -7.26
C GLN A 23 -5.37 -4.44 -7.26
N ALA A 24 -4.27 -4.94 -7.82
CA ALA A 24 -3.97 -6.36 -7.85
C ALA A 24 -3.76 -6.94 -6.44
N ASP A 25 -3.12 -6.18 -5.54
CA ASP A 25 -2.97 -6.57 -4.15
C ASP A 25 -4.33 -6.67 -3.43
N LEU A 26 -5.21 -5.66 -3.58
CA LEU A 26 -6.55 -5.67 -2.98
C LEU A 26 -7.42 -6.82 -3.52
N HIS A 27 -7.36 -7.09 -4.83
CA HIS A 27 -8.03 -8.27 -5.40
C HIS A 27 -7.51 -9.56 -4.80
N SER A 28 -6.18 -9.68 -4.63
CA SER A 28 -5.55 -10.84 -4.02
C SER A 28 -5.99 -11.03 -2.56
N PHE A 29 -6.07 -9.96 -1.77
CA PHE A 29 -6.56 -10.00 -0.39
C PHE A 29 -8.03 -10.41 -0.33
N PHE A 30 -8.87 -9.81 -1.18
CA PHE A 30 -10.30 -10.10 -1.24
C PHE A 30 -10.56 -11.57 -1.58
N MET A 31 -9.85 -12.11 -2.59
CA MET A 31 -9.94 -13.53 -2.97
C MET A 31 -9.52 -14.49 -1.85
N ARG A 32 -8.76 -14.02 -0.86
CA ARG A 32 -8.33 -14.79 0.33
C ARG A 32 -9.23 -14.57 1.54
N GLY A 33 -10.31 -13.79 1.41
CA GLY A 33 -11.22 -13.48 2.53
C GLY A 33 -10.60 -12.53 3.56
N VAL A 34 -9.68 -11.67 3.14
CA VAL A 34 -8.96 -10.72 3.98
C VAL A 34 -9.35 -9.30 3.58
N TYR A 35 -9.59 -8.43 4.56
CA TYR A 35 -9.84 -7.02 4.31
C TYR A 35 -8.53 -6.30 3.98
N GLY A 36 -8.47 -5.62 2.84
CA GLY A 36 -7.31 -4.89 2.38
C GLY A 36 -7.45 -3.38 2.58
N ALA A 37 -6.47 -2.78 3.24
CA ALA A 37 -6.25 -1.33 3.29
C ALA A 37 -5.09 -0.92 2.37
N THR A 38 -4.93 0.37 2.13
CA THR A 38 -3.95 0.89 1.16
C THR A 38 -3.26 2.15 1.67
N ILE A 39 -1.95 2.18 1.50
CA ILE A 39 -1.14 3.40 1.49
C ILE A 39 -0.70 3.64 0.05
N LEU A 40 -1.23 4.70 -0.56
CA LEU A 40 -0.90 5.07 -1.93
C LEU A 40 0.41 5.85 -1.97
N THR A 41 1.39 5.32 -2.69
CA THR A 41 2.70 5.96 -2.89
C THR A 41 2.78 6.78 -4.17
N ALA A 42 2.09 6.34 -5.22
CA ALA A 42 2.03 7.03 -6.52
C ALA A 42 0.74 6.71 -7.26
N ALA A 43 0.19 7.68 -7.98
CA ALA A 43 -0.84 7.45 -8.97
C ALA A 43 -0.18 7.20 -10.33
N VAL A 44 -0.58 6.16 -11.04
CA VAL A 44 -0.04 5.80 -12.37
C VAL A 44 -1.17 5.77 -13.38
N ALA A 45 -1.02 6.56 -14.45
CA ALA A 45 -1.81 6.43 -15.66
C ALA A 45 -1.11 5.39 -16.55
N GLY A 46 -1.58 4.15 -16.45
CA GLY A 46 -1.02 3.01 -17.15
C GLY A 46 -2.09 2.06 -17.68
N ASN A 47 -1.73 1.24 -18.64
CA ASN A 47 -2.54 0.15 -19.13
C ASN A 47 -1.64 -0.95 -19.73
N SER A 48 -2.24 -2.01 -20.24
CA SER A 48 -1.54 -3.11 -20.91
C SER A 48 -0.52 -2.73 -22.01
N TYR A 49 -0.54 -1.52 -22.57
CA TYR A 49 0.43 -1.03 -23.55
C TYR A 49 1.60 -0.25 -22.94
N GLY A 50 1.54 0.08 -21.65
CA GLY A 50 2.59 0.77 -20.91
C GLY A 50 2.07 1.87 -19.98
N ILE A 51 3.01 2.63 -19.42
CA ILE A 51 2.74 3.78 -18.53
C ILE A 51 2.82 5.07 -19.35
N GLN A 52 1.79 5.90 -19.26
CA GLN A 52 1.71 7.20 -19.95
C GLN A 52 2.08 8.36 -19.03
N ASP A 53 1.76 8.26 -17.73
CA ASP A 53 2.12 9.26 -16.73
C ASP A 53 2.16 8.66 -15.32
N SER A 54 2.85 9.31 -14.40
CA SER A 54 2.88 8.94 -12.98
C SER A 54 3.11 10.14 -12.08
N MET A 55 2.44 10.15 -10.93
CA MET A 55 2.56 11.19 -9.92
C MET A 55 2.80 10.58 -8.55
N VAL A 56 3.95 10.88 -7.94
CA VAL A 56 4.27 10.47 -6.56
C VAL A 56 3.44 11.30 -5.58
N MET A 57 2.87 10.64 -4.58
CA MET A 57 2.10 11.31 -3.53
C MET A 57 3.04 12.14 -2.63
N PRO A 58 2.64 13.35 -2.20
CA PRO A 58 3.43 14.12 -1.24
C PRO A 58 3.69 13.34 0.05
N LEU A 59 4.92 13.37 0.57
CA LEU A 59 5.27 12.65 1.82
C LEU A 59 4.34 12.99 3.01
N PRO A 60 3.92 14.25 3.24
CA PRO A 60 2.97 14.55 4.32
C PRO A 60 1.61 13.88 4.14
N PHE A 61 1.19 13.61 2.89
CA PHE A 61 -0.03 12.88 2.61
C PHE A 61 0.14 11.39 2.91
N ILE A 62 1.30 10.81 2.62
CA ILE A 62 1.65 9.43 2.99
C ILE A 62 1.68 9.26 4.53
N ASP A 63 2.31 10.19 5.24
CA ASP A 63 2.29 10.24 6.72
C ASP A 63 0.85 10.27 7.26
N ALA A 64 -0.02 11.07 6.64
CA ALA A 64 -1.43 11.15 7.04
C ALA A 64 -2.17 9.83 6.81
N GLN A 65 -1.92 9.12 5.70
CA GLN A 65 -2.51 7.81 5.45
C GLN A 65 -2.10 6.80 6.53
N PHE A 66 -0.80 6.71 6.87
CA PHE A 66 -0.30 5.83 7.94
C PHE A 66 -0.98 6.12 9.28
N LYS A 67 -1.02 7.40 9.66
CA LYS A 67 -1.66 7.84 10.91
C LYS A 67 -3.15 7.48 10.94
N SER A 68 -3.86 7.68 9.83
CA SER A 68 -5.29 7.37 9.72
C SER A 68 -5.55 5.88 9.89
N LEU A 69 -4.79 5.01 9.20
CA LEU A 69 -4.99 3.57 9.30
C LEU A 69 -4.61 3.03 10.69
N ALA A 70 -3.51 3.51 11.28
CA ALA A 70 -3.10 3.12 12.62
C ALA A 70 -4.10 3.52 13.72
N ALA A 71 -4.92 4.55 13.48
CA ALA A 71 -5.91 5.02 14.45
C ALA A 71 -7.23 4.21 14.44
N ASP A 72 -7.46 3.37 13.44
CA ASP A 72 -8.75 2.72 13.19
C ASP A 72 -8.64 1.20 12.97
N LEU A 73 -7.63 0.74 12.24
CA LEU A 73 -7.52 -0.64 11.78
C LEU A 73 -6.55 -1.47 12.63
N HIS A 74 -6.89 -2.75 12.78
CA HIS A 74 -6.07 -3.80 13.40
C HIS A 74 -5.31 -4.60 12.33
N ILE A 75 -4.49 -3.90 11.54
CA ILE A 75 -3.67 -4.49 10.46
C ILE A 75 -2.62 -5.43 11.06
N ARG A 76 -2.54 -6.66 10.55
CA ARG A 76 -1.58 -7.68 11.06
C ARG A 76 -0.45 -8.05 10.10
N ALA A 77 -0.57 -7.62 8.85
CA ALA A 77 0.49 -7.77 7.87
C ALA A 77 0.36 -6.70 6.80
N ALA A 78 1.48 -6.35 6.19
CA ALA A 78 1.51 -5.51 5.02
C ALA A 78 2.44 -6.04 3.93
N LYS A 79 2.24 -5.54 2.71
CA LYS A 79 3.13 -5.73 1.57
C LYS A 79 3.57 -4.36 1.04
N THR A 80 4.82 -4.23 0.60
CA THR A 80 5.24 -3.12 -0.28
C THR A 80 5.23 -3.53 -1.74
N GLY A 81 4.94 -2.58 -2.63
CA GLY A 81 5.13 -2.68 -4.09
C GLY A 81 6.10 -1.61 -4.59
N MET A 82 5.73 -0.89 -5.66
CA MET A 82 6.54 0.19 -6.23
C MET A 82 6.80 1.33 -5.23
N LEU A 83 8.08 1.56 -4.92
CA LEU A 83 8.56 2.64 -4.06
C LEU A 83 9.47 3.59 -4.89
N ALA A 84 8.88 4.68 -5.37
CA ALA A 84 9.44 5.59 -6.39
C ALA A 84 10.90 6.04 -6.17
N ASP A 85 11.27 6.46 -4.96
CA ASP A 85 12.61 6.97 -4.68
C ASP A 85 13.07 6.72 -3.23
N ARG A 86 14.35 7.06 -2.97
CA ARG A 86 14.96 6.92 -1.64
C ARG A 86 14.23 7.71 -0.56
N ALA A 87 13.74 8.91 -0.86
CA ALA A 87 13.09 9.76 0.14
C ALA A 87 11.77 9.14 0.59
N LEU A 88 10.99 8.60 -0.35
CA LEU A 88 9.79 7.82 -0.07
C LEU A 88 10.10 6.56 0.75
N VAL A 89 11.13 5.80 0.38
CA VAL A 89 11.53 4.60 1.15
C VAL A 89 11.86 4.96 2.60
N GLN A 90 12.64 6.03 2.83
CA GLN A 90 12.95 6.49 4.18
C GLN A 90 11.71 6.96 4.95
N ASN A 91 10.77 7.62 4.26
CA ASN A 91 9.49 8.01 4.85
C ASN A 91 8.64 6.80 5.26
N ILE A 92 8.58 5.76 4.44
CA ILE A 92 7.89 4.50 4.77
C ILE A 92 8.54 3.82 5.96
N ILE A 93 9.88 3.70 5.97
CA ILE A 93 10.61 3.10 7.11
C ILE A 93 10.30 3.85 8.41
N LYS A 94 10.32 5.18 8.38
CA LYS A 94 9.99 6.02 9.54
C LYS A 94 8.58 5.72 10.05
N ASN A 95 7.57 5.72 9.18
CA ASN A 95 6.19 5.44 9.57
C ASN A 95 6.01 3.99 10.05
N TRP A 96 6.68 3.04 9.41
CA TRP A 96 6.64 1.63 9.77
C TRP A 96 7.25 1.37 11.16
N GLN A 97 8.28 2.13 11.54
CA GLN A 97 8.85 2.05 12.89
C GLN A 97 8.01 2.77 13.95
N GLN A 98 7.12 3.67 13.54
CA GLN A 98 6.28 4.46 14.43
C GLN A 98 5.01 3.71 14.88
N TYR A 99 4.49 2.82 14.05
CA TYR A 99 3.24 2.09 14.28
C TYR A 99 3.44 0.58 14.11
N ASP A 100 2.70 -0.23 14.87
CA ASP A 100 2.74 -1.68 14.71
C ASP A 100 1.69 -2.16 13.69
N PHE A 101 2.16 -2.60 12.53
CA PHE A 101 1.34 -3.19 11.47
C PHE A 101 1.65 -4.69 11.26
N GLY A 102 2.40 -5.30 12.19
CA GLY A 102 2.77 -6.71 12.13
C GLY A 102 3.83 -7.04 11.07
N ALA A 103 3.63 -8.14 10.34
CA ALA A 103 4.63 -8.65 9.40
C ALA A 103 4.71 -7.82 8.11
N LEU A 104 5.91 -7.59 7.59
CA LEU A 104 6.13 -6.90 6.31
C LEU A 104 6.67 -7.85 5.25
N VAL A 105 5.99 -7.92 4.11
CA VAL A 105 6.50 -8.55 2.88
C VAL A 105 7.03 -7.46 1.96
N VAL A 106 8.28 -7.57 1.54
CA VAL A 106 8.90 -6.62 0.61
C VAL A 106 8.97 -7.24 -0.78
N ASP A 107 8.16 -6.73 -1.71
CA ASP A 107 8.26 -7.04 -3.14
C ASP A 107 9.15 -5.97 -3.81
N PRO A 108 10.36 -6.32 -4.27
CA PRO A 108 11.37 -5.35 -4.71
C PRO A 108 11.10 -4.87 -6.15
N VAL A 109 10.01 -4.13 -6.34
CA VAL A 109 9.67 -3.49 -7.62
C VAL A 109 10.61 -2.29 -7.82
N ILE A 110 11.45 -2.37 -8.86
CA ILE A 110 12.46 -1.35 -9.25
C ILE A 110 11.89 -0.44 -10.33
#